data_AF-A0A942IND4-F1
#
_entry.id   AF-A0A942IND4-F1
#
_cell.length_a   1.000
_cell.length_b   1.000
_cell.length_c   1.000
_cell.angle_alpha   90.00
_cell.angle_beta   90.00
_cell.angle_gamma   90.00
#
_symmetry.space_group_name_H-M   'P 1'
#
loop_
_entity.id
_entity.type
_entity.pdbx_description
1 polymer ?
#
loop_
_entity_poly.entity_id
_entity_poly.type
_entity_poly.pdbx_seq_one_letter_code
_entity_poly.pdbx_strand_id
1 'polypeptide(L)'
;MIRETFKDISLPPFVHSRHSLQRDNGRQIDWSLVTNRFMKGAFVVTMNAAALAAATSITVLPLPKALKAGQVIDFGGAKFARVTADTAAGEVTVPVAALGVALGGTETSWLGGRGGKFIPAGTEMDLLSSGKIVPSILATGGVTCYCLLATDASEDMPSDGMGAYGVFVGGNFFENLLPAAIKASSTTIDSNFKTELRARGGSWQFFQYSDNT
;
A
#
# COMPACT_ATOMS: atom_id res chain seq x y z
N MET A 1 -16.48 -24.99 -18.48
CA MET A 1 -15.12 -24.44 -18.35
C MET A 1 -14.76 -24.51 -16.86
N ILE A 2 -13.77 -25.34 -16.50
CA ILE A 2 -13.39 -25.55 -15.09
C ILE A 2 -12.57 -24.33 -14.66
N ARG A 3 -13.00 -23.64 -13.59
CA ARG A 3 -12.29 -22.48 -13.03
C ARG A 3 -11.27 -22.98 -12.02
N GLU A 4 -10.02 -23.08 -12.43
CA GLU A 4 -8.92 -23.47 -11.52
C GLU A 4 -8.10 -22.27 -11.10
N THR A 5 -7.71 -22.25 -9.83
CA THR A 5 -6.83 -21.25 -9.23
C THR A 5 -5.48 -21.90 -8.96
N PHE A 6 -4.41 -21.31 -9.48
CA PHE A 6 -3.06 -21.88 -9.39
C PHE A 6 -2.28 -21.21 -8.26
N LYS A 7 -1.69 -22.05 -7.39
CA LYS A 7 -0.75 -21.64 -6.34
C LYS A 7 0.65 -22.05 -6.78
N ASP A 8 1.61 -21.14 -6.69
CA ASP A 8 3.00 -21.45 -7.04
C ASP A 8 3.65 -22.19 -5.87
N ILE A 9 4.05 -23.44 -6.11
CA ILE A 9 4.72 -24.32 -5.14
C ILE A 9 6.24 -24.46 -5.43
N SER A 10 6.77 -23.75 -6.43
CA SER A 10 8.14 -23.92 -6.93
C SER A 10 9.20 -23.14 -6.14
N LEU A 11 8.80 -22.10 -5.41
CA LEU A 11 9.65 -21.44 -4.42
C LEU A 11 9.56 -22.19 -3.08
N PRO A 12 10.65 -22.23 -2.28
CA PRO A 12 10.72 -23.05 -1.08
C PRO A 12 9.48 -22.86 -0.20
N PRO A 13 8.92 -23.97 0.33
CA PRO A 13 7.66 -23.96 1.05
C PRO A 13 7.76 -23.08 2.30
N PHE A 14 6.59 -22.68 2.80
CA PHE A 14 6.40 -21.99 4.08
C PHE A 14 7.43 -22.43 5.12
N VAL A 15 8.00 -21.48 5.88
CA VAL A 15 8.74 -21.82 7.10
C VAL A 15 7.81 -22.65 7.99
N HIS A 16 8.07 -23.96 8.04
CA HIS A 16 7.09 -24.96 8.48
C HIS A 16 6.83 -24.94 9.99
N SER A 17 7.61 -24.16 10.75
CA SER A 17 7.54 -24.12 12.21
C SER A 17 8.10 -22.80 12.74
N ARG A 18 7.39 -22.20 13.70
CA ARG A 18 7.86 -21.06 14.50
C ARG A 18 9.15 -21.34 15.30
N HIS A 19 9.58 -22.60 15.34
CA HIS A 19 10.78 -23.09 16.04
C HIS A 19 11.88 -23.57 15.08
N SER A 20 11.70 -23.44 13.77
CA SER A 20 12.74 -23.76 12.78
C SER A 20 13.85 -22.70 12.83
N LEU A 21 15.11 -23.13 12.95
CA LEU A 21 16.30 -22.28 12.80
C LEU A 21 16.58 -21.93 11.33
N GLN A 22 15.97 -22.65 10.38
CA GLN A 22 16.08 -22.36 8.95
C GLN A 22 14.94 -21.41 8.56
N ARG A 23 15.30 -20.13 8.39
CA ARG A 23 14.43 -19.08 7.85
C ARG A 23 14.70 -19.00 6.35
N ASP A 24 13.79 -19.56 5.56
CA ASP A 24 13.87 -19.40 4.11
C ASP A 24 13.27 -18.05 3.70
N ASN A 25 13.83 -17.41 2.68
CA ASN A 25 13.48 -16.04 2.28
C ASN A 25 12.27 -15.95 1.31
N GLY A 26 11.55 -17.05 1.09
CA GLY A 26 10.45 -17.10 0.13
C GLY A 26 9.21 -16.34 0.61
N ARG A 27 8.80 -15.30 -0.13
CA ARG A 27 7.46 -14.66 -0.10
C ARG A 27 6.98 -14.13 1.26
N GLN A 28 7.90 -13.73 2.13
CA GLN A 28 7.59 -12.87 3.28
C GLN A 28 7.33 -11.44 2.79
N ILE A 29 6.43 -10.72 3.46
CA ILE A 29 6.23 -9.29 3.17
C ILE A 29 7.41 -8.49 3.73
N ASP A 30 8.01 -7.62 2.92
CA ASP A 30 8.99 -6.66 3.42
C ASP A 30 8.31 -5.45 4.07
N TRP A 31 7.92 -5.60 5.34
CA TRP A 31 7.25 -4.56 6.12
C TRP A 31 8.05 -3.26 6.27
N SER A 32 9.38 -3.31 6.07
CA SER A 32 10.23 -2.12 6.10
C SER A 32 9.97 -1.19 4.90
N LEU A 33 9.54 -1.75 3.77
CA LEU A 33 9.16 -1.01 2.56
C LEU A 33 7.69 -0.63 2.55
N VAL A 34 6.84 -1.31 3.34
CA VAL A 34 5.42 -0.97 3.45
C VAL A 34 5.27 0.36 4.18
N THR A 35 4.73 1.36 3.49
CA THR A 35 4.58 2.73 4.02
C THR A 35 3.31 2.89 4.86
N ASN A 36 3.21 4.03 5.56
CA ASN A 36 2.04 4.40 6.37
C ASN A 36 0.71 4.46 5.59
N ARG A 37 0.76 4.47 4.25
CA ARG A 37 -0.42 4.33 3.37
C ARG A 37 -1.25 3.07 3.68
N PHE A 38 -0.62 2.04 4.24
CA PHE A 38 -1.27 0.78 4.61
C PHE A 38 -1.69 0.72 6.08
N MET A 39 -1.46 1.77 6.87
CA MET A 39 -1.96 1.81 8.25
C MET A 39 -3.48 1.98 8.28
N LYS A 40 -4.14 1.31 9.22
CA LYS A 40 -5.59 1.43 9.39
C LYS A 40 -5.97 2.88 9.68
N GLY A 41 -6.84 3.43 8.82
CA GLY A 41 -7.31 4.81 8.96
C GLY A 41 -6.34 5.87 8.44
N ALA A 42 -5.29 5.48 7.73
CA ALA A 42 -4.42 6.40 7.02
C ALA A 42 -5.21 7.27 6.04
N PHE A 43 -4.70 8.48 5.80
CA PHE A 43 -5.27 9.42 4.83
C PHE A 43 -4.16 10.27 4.22
N VAL A 44 -4.44 10.86 3.06
CA VAL A 44 -3.51 11.73 2.36
C VAL A 44 -3.78 13.19 2.71
N VAL A 45 -2.69 13.93 2.95
CA VAL A 45 -2.68 15.39 2.99
C VAL A 45 -2.03 15.87 1.70
N THR A 46 -2.75 16.69 0.94
CA THR A 46 -2.28 17.23 -0.34
C THR A 46 -2.19 18.73 -0.23
N MET A 47 -1.03 19.29 -0.54
CA MET A 47 -0.86 20.74 -0.64
C MET A 47 -1.75 21.30 -1.75
N ASN A 48 -2.29 22.49 -1.52
CA ASN A 48 -3.11 23.23 -2.51
C ASN A 48 -2.44 24.55 -2.94
N ALA A 49 -1.41 24.99 -2.24
CA ALA A 49 -0.59 26.14 -2.62
C ALA A 49 0.83 25.99 -2.07
N ALA A 50 1.79 26.64 -2.72
CA ALA A 50 3.15 26.71 -2.22
C ALA A 50 3.21 27.41 -0.85
N ALA A 51 4.15 26.99 -0.01
CA ALA A 51 4.42 27.62 1.28
C ALA A 51 5.92 27.90 1.37
N LEU A 52 6.30 29.14 1.66
CA LEU A 52 7.70 29.53 1.80
C LEU A 52 8.33 28.94 3.06
N ALA A 53 9.67 28.93 3.12
CA ALA A 53 10.36 28.67 4.38
C ALA A 53 9.93 29.69 5.45
N ALA A 54 9.97 29.27 6.71
CA ALA A 54 9.46 29.99 7.88
C ALA A 54 7.95 30.25 7.92
N ALA A 55 7.17 29.83 6.91
CA ALA A 55 5.70 29.89 6.99
C ALA A 55 5.20 29.10 8.21
N THR A 56 4.20 29.64 8.91
CA THR A 56 3.58 29.04 10.11
C THR A 56 2.19 28.47 9.83
N SER A 57 1.79 28.43 8.57
CA SER A 57 0.57 27.78 8.09
C SER A 57 0.79 27.24 6.69
N ILE A 58 0.14 26.13 6.37
CA ILE A 58 0.11 25.56 5.02
C ILE A 58 -1.32 25.46 4.51
N THR A 59 -1.50 25.63 3.20
CA THR A 59 -2.79 25.47 2.54
C THR A 59 -2.86 24.10 1.87
N VAL A 60 -3.89 23.34 2.20
CA VAL A 60 -4.11 21.96 1.76
C VAL A 60 -5.47 21.81 1.09
N LEU A 61 -5.67 20.71 0.37
CA LEU A 61 -7.02 20.27 0.00
C LEU A 61 -7.82 19.94 1.28
N PRO A 62 -9.17 20.02 1.24
CA PRO A 62 -10.01 19.75 2.40
C PRO A 62 -9.62 18.46 3.09
N LEU A 63 -9.25 18.55 4.37
CA LEU A 63 -8.72 17.42 5.12
C LEU A 63 -9.76 16.29 5.23
N PRO A 64 -9.45 15.05 4.82
CA PRO A 64 -10.39 13.94 4.98
C PRO A 64 -10.67 13.59 6.46
N LYS A 65 -9.72 13.93 7.34
CA LYS A 65 -9.77 13.68 8.79
C LYS A 65 -9.06 14.79 9.55
N ALA A 66 -9.44 14.95 10.82
CA ALA A 66 -8.82 15.93 11.70
C ALA A 66 -7.34 15.61 11.97
N LEU A 67 -6.53 16.66 12.06
CA LEU A 67 -5.14 16.65 12.54
C LEU A 67 -5.09 17.09 14.00
N LYS A 68 -4.13 16.54 14.74
CA LYS A 68 -3.86 16.89 16.13
C LYS A 68 -2.54 17.65 16.26
N ALA A 69 -2.51 18.58 17.20
CA ALA A 69 -1.28 19.28 17.56
C ALA A 69 -0.15 18.28 17.87
N GLY A 70 1.06 18.58 17.39
CA GLY A 70 2.24 17.75 17.54
C GLY A 70 2.45 16.71 16.44
N GLN A 71 1.45 16.44 15.59
CA GLN A 71 1.63 15.55 14.43
C GLN A 71 2.65 16.10 13.44
N VAL A 72 3.42 15.22 12.81
CA VAL A 72 4.40 15.57 11.78
C VAL A 72 3.90 15.05 10.43
N ILE A 73 3.83 15.94 9.46
CA ILE A 73 3.50 15.65 8.06
C ILE A 73 4.81 15.62 7.28
N ASP A 74 5.14 14.49 6.68
CA ASP A 74 6.37 14.27 5.92
C ASP A 74 6.05 14.28 4.42
N PHE A 75 6.49 15.33 3.72
CA PHE A 75 6.33 15.49 2.27
C PHE A 75 7.54 14.94 1.48
N GLY A 76 8.45 14.24 2.15
CA GLY A 76 9.66 13.64 1.59
C GLY A 76 10.90 14.54 1.68
N GLY A 77 12.07 13.92 1.69
CA GLY A 77 13.35 14.63 1.76
C GLY A 77 13.50 15.43 3.06
N ALA A 78 13.74 16.74 2.93
CA ALA A 78 13.84 17.66 4.08
C ALA A 78 12.54 18.45 4.36
N LYS A 79 11.43 18.08 3.71
CA LYS A 79 10.16 18.81 3.76
C LYS A 79 9.23 18.21 4.82
N PHE A 80 9.29 18.77 6.02
CA PHE A 80 8.44 18.36 7.13
C PHE A 80 7.63 19.54 7.66
N ALA A 81 6.37 19.29 8.04
CA ALA A 81 5.52 20.25 8.72
C ALA A 81 5.02 19.67 10.03
N ARG A 82 5.31 20.35 11.16
CA ARG A 82 4.81 19.95 12.48
C ARG A 82 3.56 20.75 12.81
N VAL A 83 2.43 20.09 12.95
CA VAL A 83 1.14 20.72 13.29
C VAL A 83 1.21 21.34 14.68
N THR A 84 0.83 22.61 14.83
CA THR A 84 0.93 23.35 16.11
C THR A 84 -0.40 23.49 16.85
N ALA A 85 -1.53 23.33 16.16
CA ALA A 85 -2.86 23.31 16.76
C ALA A 85 -3.75 22.28 16.06
N ASP A 86 -4.77 21.78 16.78
CA ASP A 86 -5.75 20.87 16.21
C ASP A 86 -6.42 21.49 14.98
N THR A 87 -6.61 20.69 13.93
CA THR A 87 -7.26 21.11 12.69
C THR A 87 -8.39 20.12 12.38
N ALA A 88 -9.60 20.61 12.18
CA ALA A 88 -10.76 19.75 11.94
C ALA A 88 -10.74 19.13 10.53
N ALA A 89 -11.55 18.08 10.32
CA ALA A 89 -11.79 17.57 8.97
C ALA A 89 -12.53 18.63 8.13
N GLY A 90 -12.25 18.69 6.83
CA GLY A 90 -12.79 19.68 5.89
C GLY A 90 -12.03 21.01 5.86
N GLU A 91 -11.21 21.30 6.86
CA GLU A 91 -10.36 22.49 6.87
C GLU A 91 -9.31 22.46 5.75
N VAL A 92 -8.95 23.65 5.26
CA VAL A 92 -7.99 23.86 4.16
C VAL A 92 -6.73 24.58 4.59
N THR A 93 -6.65 25.01 5.85
CA THR A 93 -5.47 25.67 6.42
C THR A 93 -5.03 24.92 7.67
N VAL A 94 -3.77 24.49 7.68
CA VAL A 94 -3.17 23.78 8.82
C VAL A 94 -2.13 24.68 9.48
N PRO A 95 -2.28 25.03 10.77
CA PRO A 95 -1.26 25.73 11.52
C PRO A 95 -0.08 24.80 11.79
N VAL A 96 1.12 25.25 11.45
CA VAL A 96 2.35 24.48 11.55
C VAL A 96 3.45 25.29 12.22
N ALA A 97 4.45 24.59 12.75
CA ALA A 97 5.70 25.22 13.14
C ALA A 97 6.37 25.79 11.89
N ALA A 98 7.15 26.86 12.07
CA ALA A 98 7.89 27.51 11.00
C ALA A 98 8.61 26.47 10.12
N LEU A 99 8.27 26.42 8.84
CA LEU A 99 8.82 25.43 7.91
C LEU A 99 10.34 25.62 7.75
N GLY A 100 11.11 24.53 7.86
CA GLY A 100 12.55 24.57 7.59
C GLY A 100 12.88 24.72 6.09
N VAL A 101 12.00 24.19 5.23
CA VAL A 101 12.15 24.18 3.77
C VAL A 101 10.83 24.55 3.13
N ALA A 102 10.87 25.28 2.01
CA ALA A 102 9.68 25.63 1.26
C ALA A 102 9.00 24.40 0.64
N LEU A 103 7.67 24.44 0.56
CA LEU A 103 6.82 23.48 -0.12
C LEU A 103 6.36 24.08 -1.46
N GLY A 104 6.42 23.30 -2.53
CA GLY A 104 6.11 23.70 -3.90
C GLY A 104 4.61 23.76 -4.21
N GLY A 105 3.75 23.21 -3.36
CA GLY A 105 2.30 23.31 -3.46
C GLY A 105 1.60 22.15 -4.16
N THR A 106 2.34 21.13 -4.58
CA THR A 106 1.81 19.89 -5.16
C THR A 106 2.17 18.65 -4.36
N GLU A 107 2.93 18.82 -3.27
CA GLU A 107 3.35 17.71 -2.43
C GLU A 107 2.17 17.02 -1.77
N THR A 108 2.33 15.70 -1.59
CA THR A 108 1.38 14.86 -0.87
C THR A 108 2.10 14.07 0.21
N SER A 109 1.39 13.79 1.30
CA SER A 109 1.90 12.99 2.41
C SER A 109 0.85 12.02 2.91
N TRP A 110 1.24 10.77 3.16
CA TRP A 110 0.38 9.80 3.83
C TRP A 110 0.61 9.85 5.33
N LEU A 111 -0.40 10.31 6.06
CA LEU A 111 -0.43 10.21 7.50
C LEU A 111 -0.99 8.86 7.92
N GLY A 112 -0.21 8.12 8.71
CA GLY A 112 -0.62 6.86 9.29
C GLY A 112 -1.75 7.05 10.32
N GLY A 113 -2.63 6.07 10.41
CA GLY A 113 -3.61 6.01 11.50
C GLY A 113 -3.02 5.34 12.75
N ARG A 114 -3.86 4.63 13.52
CA ARG A 114 -3.43 3.86 14.70
C ARG A 114 -3.34 2.37 14.37
N GLY A 115 -2.41 1.68 15.03
CA GLY A 115 -2.15 0.25 14.83
C GLY A 115 -1.16 -0.03 13.69
N GLY A 116 -0.80 -1.29 13.50
CA GLY A 116 0.11 -1.73 12.46
C GLY A 116 -0.46 -1.59 11.05
N LYS A 117 0.42 -1.79 10.06
CA LYS A 117 0.04 -1.82 8.66
C LYS A 117 -0.82 -3.05 8.34
N PHE A 118 -1.74 -2.87 7.41
CA PHE A 118 -2.68 -3.89 6.95
C PHE A 118 -2.73 -3.88 5.42
N ILE A 119 -2.54 -5.04 4.81
CA ILE A 119 -2.64 -5.24 3.36
C ILE A 119 -3.78 -6.23 3.10
N PRO A 120 -4.84 -5.83 2.37
CA PRO A 120 -5.97 -6.71 2.12
C PRO A 120 -5.60 -7.82 1.12
N ALA A 121 -6.29 -8.96 1.23
CA ALA A 121 -6.27 -10.02 0.24
C ALA A 121 -6.66 -9.47 -1.16
N GLY A 122 -6.09 -10.06 -2.20
CA GLY A 122 -6.24 -9.62 -3.58
C GLY A 122 -5.37 -8.40 -3.95
N THR A 123 -4.56 -7.87 -3.04
CA THR A 123 -3.57 -6.83 -3.38
C THR A 123 -2.51 -7.39 -4.34
N GLU A 124 -2.17 -6.61 -5.36
CA GLU A 124 -1.06 -6.87 -6.29
C GLU A 124 0.29 -6.76 -5.57
N MET A 125 1.13 -7.77 -5.72
CA MET A 125 2.42 -7.87 -5.05
C MET A 125 3.55 -8.12 -6.04
N ASP A 126 4.67 -7.44 -5.82
CA ASP A 126 5.91 -7.61 -6.57
C ASP A 126 6.88 -8.50 -5.79
N LEU A 127 7.65 -9.31 -6.52
CA LEU A 127 8.73 -10.12 -5.95
C LEU A 127 10.05 -9.37 -6.05
N LEU A 128 10.63 -9.04 -4.90
CA LEU A 128 11.94 -8.39 -4.78
C LEU A 128 13.07 -9.40 -5.07
N SER A 129 14.25 -8.88 -5.42
CA SER A 129 15.47 -9.69 -5.59
C SER A 129 15.88 -10.44 -4.31
N SER A 130 15.42 -9.98 -3.14
CA SER A 130 15.60 -10.65 -1.85
C SER A 130 14.73 -11.91 -1.67
N GLY A 131 13.78 -12.18 -2.58
CA GLY A 131 12.79 -13.26 -2.45
C GLY A 131 11.54 -12.87 -1.66
N LYS A 132 11.55 -11.70 -1.02
CA LYS A 132 10.39 -11.11 -0.34
C LYS A 132 9.42 -10.46 -1.32
N ILE A 133 8.20 -10.22 -0.86
CA ILE A 133 7.17 -9.52 -1.63
C ILE A 133 6.81 -8.18 -1.00
N VAL A 134 6.31 -7.26 -1.82
CA VAL A 134 5.84 -5.94 -1.41
C VAL A 134 4.64 -5.55 -2.26
N PRO A 135 3.67 -4.74 -1.78
CA PRO A 135 2.60 -4.23 -2.66
C PRO A 135 3.19 -3.53 -3.88
N SER A 136 2.70 -3.86 -5.08
CA SER A 136 3.27 -3.40 -6.36
C SER A 136 3.35 -1.87 -6.46
N ILE A 137 2.42 -1.16 -5.83
CA ILE A 137 2.42 0.32 -5.77
C ILE A 137 3.62 0.92 -5.03
N LEU A 138 4.32 0.13 -4.22
CA LEU A 138 5.50 0.55 -3.45
C LEU A 138 6.81 0.04 -4.04
N ALA A 139 6.73 -0.82 -5.06
CA ALA A 139 7.92 -1.36 -5.67
C ALA A 139 8.67 -0.26 -6.44
N THR A 140 9.99 -0.32 -6.37
CA THR A 140 10.89 0.62 -7.06
C THR A 140 11.91 -0.18 -7.85
N GLY A 141 12.48 0.41 -8.90
CA GLY A 141 13.54 -0.25 -9.68
C GLY A 141 13.05 -1.24 -10.74
N GLY A 142 11.84 -1.06 -11.28
CA GLY A 142 11.38 -1.83 -12.45
C GLY A 142 11.01 -3.29 -12.16
N VAL A 143 10.70 -3.59 -10.90
CA VAL A 143 10.09 -4.88 -10.51
C VAL A 143 8.69 -4.97 -11.11
N THR A 144 8.33 -6.16 -11.59
CA THR A 144 7.02 -6.44 -12.18
C THR A 144 6.15 -7.23 -11.23
N CYS A 145 4.83 -7.00 -11.33
CA CYS A 145 3.80 -7.72 -10.60
C CYS A 145 4.00 -9.23 -10.71
N TYR A 146 4.05 -9.88 -9.55
CA TYR A 146 4.32 -11.30 -9.42
C TYR A 146 3.06 -12.09 -9.11
N CYS A 147 2.21 -11.59 -8.23
CA CYS A 147 1.09 -12.37 -7.70
C CYS A 147 0.01 -11.47 -7.07
N LEU A 148 -1.12 -12.10 -6.72
CA LEU A 148 -2.10 -11.51 -5.82
C LEU A 148 -1.96 -12.12 -4.43
N LEU A 149 -2.03 -11.30 -3.38
CA LEU A 149 -2.01 -11.78 -2.01
C LEU A 149 -3.25 -12.64 -1.71
N ALA A 150 -3.10 -13.84 -1.16
CA ALA A 150 -4.23 -14.75 -0.98
C ALA A 150 -5.06 -14.51 0.29
N THR A 151 -4.43 -13.94 1.33
CA THR A 151 -5.06 -13.63 2.61
C THR A 151 -4.71 -12.21 3.04
N ASP A 152 -5.46 -11.64 3.97
CA ASP A 152 -5.05 -10.39 4.59
C ASP A 152 -3.69 -10.56 5.30
N ALA A 153 -2.93 -9.47 5.37
CA ALA A 153 -1.64 -9.43 6.06
C ALA A 153 -1.59 -8.28 7.06
N SER A 154 -1.11 -8.53 8.28
CA SER A 154 -0.96 -7.52 9.32
C SER A 154 0.45 -7.50 9.91
N GLU A 155 1.05 -6.31 9.99
CA GLU A 155 2.40 -6.10 10.56
C GLU A 155 2.50 -6.54 12.02
N ASP A 156 1.42 -6.38 12.79
CA ASP A 156 1.38 -6.66 14.22
C ASP A 156 1.15 -8.14 14.55
N MET A 157 0.88 -8.99 13.56
CA MET A 157 0.65 -10.42 13.78
C MET A 157 1.98 -11.20 13.74
N PRO A 158 2.38 -11.89 14.83
CA PRO A 158 3.65 -12.63 14.84
C PRO A 158 3.72 -13.77 13.81
N SER A 159 2.57 -14.37 13.46
CA SER A 159 2.45 -15.36 12.38
C SER A 159 2.77 -14.76 11.01
N ASP A 160 2.43 -13.50 10.82
CA ASP A 160 2.43 -12.73 9.58
C ASP A 160 3.79 -12.06 9.33
N GLY A 161 4.56 -11.80 10.40
CA GLY A 161 5.93 -11.33 10.33
C GLY A 161 6.98 -12.44 10.14
N MET A 162 6.61 -13.72 10.29
CA MET A 162 7.54 -14.86 10.26
C MET A 162 7.21 -15.92 9.18
N GLY A 163 5.96 -15.99 8.72
CA GLY A 163 5.52 -16.91 7.67
C GLY A 163 5.62 -16.32 6.26
N ALA A 164 5.81 -17.19 5.27
CA ALA A 164 5.55 -16.83 3.87
C ALA A 164 4.04 -16.67 3.67
N TYR A 165 3.61 -15.72 2.84
CA TYR A 165 2.19 -15.56 2.53
C TYR A 165 1.76 -16.50 1.40
N GLY A 166 0.51 -16.97 1.50
CA GLY A 166 -0.16 -17.58 0.37
C GLY A 166 -0.33 -16.52 -0.73
N VAL A 167 -0.04 -16.91 -1.97
CA VAL A 167 -0.20 -16.03 -3.12
C VAL A 167 -0.87 -16.79 -4.27
N PHE A 168 -1.67 -16.07 -5.06
CA PHE A 168 -2.19 -16.55 -6.32
C PHE A 168 -1.26 -16.16 -7.45
N VAL A 169 -0.91 -17.12 -8.30
CA VAL A 169 -0.04 -16.90 -9.48
C VAL A 169 -0.76 -17.17 -10.80
N GLY A 170 -2.09 -17.33 -10.74
CA GLY A 170 -2.94 -17.59 -11.89
C GLY A 170 -4.34 -17.97 -11.46
N GLY A 171 -5.31 -17.70 -12.33
CA GLY A 171 -6.71 -18.03 -12.11
C GLY A 171 -7.67 -17.01 -12.70
N ASN A 172 -8.93 -17.20 -12.33
CA ASN A 172 -10.06 -16.37 -12.74
C ASN A 172 -10.42 -15.42 -11.61
N PHE A 173 -10.33 -14.11 -11.84
CA PHE A 173 -10.60 -13.08 -10.83
C PHE A 173 -11.64 -12.09 -11.32
N PHE A 174 -12.50 -11.63 -10.42
CA PHE A 174 -13.39 -10.51 -10.68
C PHE A 174 -12.66 -9.21 -10.32
N GLU A 175 -12.21 -8.46 -11.33
CA GLU A 175 -11.29 -7.34 -11.11
C GLU A 175 -11.95 -6.16 -10.39
N ASN A 176 -13.26 -5.97 -10.56
CA ASN A 176 -14.03 -4.95 -9.85
C ASN A 176 -14.21 -5.25 -8.34
N LEU A 177 -13.84 -6.45 -7.89
CA LEU A 177 -13.83 -6.82 -6.47
C LEU A 177 -12.43 -6.77 -5.86
N LEU A 178 -11.39 -6.47 -6.65
CA LEU A 178 -10.02 -6.39 -6.15
C LEU A 178 -9.77 -5.04 -5.45
N PRO A 179 -8.89 -5.01 -4.41
CA PRO A 179 -8.61 -3.78 -3.66
C PRO A 179 -8.16 -2.59 -4.51
N ALA A 180 -7.38 -2.82 -5.57
CA ALA A 180 -6.91 -1.75 -6.44
C ALA A 180 -8.06 -1.07 -7.21
N ALA A 181 -9.02 -1.85 -7.72
CA ALA A 181 -10.18 -1.31 -8.42
C ALA A 181 -11.08 -0.52 -7.45
N ILE A 182 -11.39 -1.10 -6.29
CA ILE A 182 -12.21 -0.45 -5.24
C ILE A 182 -11.57 0.87 -4.80
N LYS A 183 -10.26 0.88 -4.53
CA LYS A 183 -9.55 2.07 -4.06
C LYS A 183 -9.47 3.17 -5.11
N ALA A 184 -9.42 2.81 -6.39
CA ALA A 184 -9.43 3.74 -7.51
C ALA A 184 -10.85 4.22 -7.87
N SER A 185 -11.90 3.75 -7.17
CA SER A 185 -13.30 3.90 -7.59
C SER A 185 -13.50 3.48 -9.06
N SER A 186 -12.78 2.44 -9.47
CA SER A 186 -12.72 1.90 -10.82
C SER A 186 -13.39 0.54 -10.85
N THR A 187 -13.90 0.15 -12.02
CA THR A 187 -14.36 -1.22 -12.28
C THR A 187 -13.22 -2.13 -12.73
N THR A 188 -12.02 -1.60 -12.99
CA THR A 188 -10.89 -2.35 -13.52
C THR A 188 -9.60 -2.05 -12.75
N ILE A 189 -8.72 -3.05 -12.69
CA ILE A 189 -7.33 -2.86 -12.23
C ILE A 189 -6.46 -2.38 -13.39
N ASP A 190 -5.30 -1.79 -13.08
CA ASP A 190 -4.35 -1.26 -14.05
C ASP A 190 -3.99 -2.30 -15.14
N SER A 191 -4.07 -1.89 -16.41
CA SER A 191 -3.72 -2.74 -17.54
C SER A 191 -2.26 -3.20 -17.55
N ASN A 192 -1.36 -2.41 -16.95
CA ASN A 192 0.06 -2.77 -16.82
C ASN A 192 0.22 -3.98 -15.91
N PHE A 193 -0.44 -4.00 -14.74
CA PHE A 193 -0.41 -5.17 -13.84
C PHE A 193 -0.96 -6.43 -14.51
N LYS A 194 -2.05 -6.30 -15.27
CA LYS A 194 -2.61 -7.45 -16.04
C LYS A 194 -1.61 -7.98 -17.08
N THR A 195 -0.85 -7.09 -17.71
CA THR A 195 0.17 -7.46 -18.69
C THR A 195 1.35 -8.16 -18.02
N GLU A 196 1.83 -7.61 -16.91
CA GLU A 196 2.95 -8.18 -16.14
C GLU A 196 2.63 -9.57 -15.58
N LEU A 197 1.45 -9.74 -14.98
CA LEU A 197 1.00 -11.04 -14.46
C LEU A 197 0.93 -12.10 -15.55
N ARG A 198 0.38 -11.75 -16.73
CA ARG A 198 0.33 -12.67 -17.88
C ARG A 198 1.72 -13.00 -18.44
N ALA A 199 2.62 -12.02 -18.47
CA ALA A 199 3.99 -12.22 -18.97
C ALA A 199 4.80 -13.19 -18.09
N ARG A 200 4.53 -13.24 -16.78
CA ARG A 200 5.16 -14.18 -15.85
C ARG A 200 4.63 -15.61 -15.95
N GLY A 201 3.55 -15.84 -16.68
CA GLY A 201 2.89 -17.14 -16.78
C GLY A 201 1.73 -17.29 -15.80
N GLY A 202 1.08 -18.47 -15.86
CA GLY A 202 -0.19 -18.71 -15.18
C GLY A 202 -1.40 -18.27 -16.02
N SER A 203 -2.53 -18.95 -15.84
CA SER A 203 -3.77 -18.66 -16.58
C SER A 203 -4.52 -17.50 -15.94
N TRP A 204 -4.09 -16.26 -16.21
CA TRP A 204 -4.74 -15.05 -15.68
C TRP A 204 -5.91 -14.58 -16.54
N GLN A 205 -7.11 -14.68 -15.99
CA GLN A 205 -8.33 -14.14 -16.59
C GLN A 205 -9.02 -13.20 -15.61
N PHE A 206 -9.44 -12.05 -16.13
CA PHE A 206 -10.10 -11.00 -15.35
C PHE A 206 -11.50 -10.79 -15.91
N PHE A 207 -12.48 -10.74 -15.01
CA PHE A 207 -13.91 -10.63 -15.32
C PHE A 207 -14.52 -9.45 -14.54
N GLN A 208 -15.67 -9.00 -15.00
CA GLN A 208 -16.53 -8.09 -14.26
C GLN A 208 -17.56 -8.90 -13.49
N TYR A 209 -17.66 -8.68 -12.18
CA TYR A 209 -18.75 -9.20 -11.38
C TYR A 209 -19.98 -8.30 -11.54
N SER A 210 -21.13 -8.92 -11.78
CA SER A 210 -22.45 -8.27 -11.68
C SER A 210 -23.41 -9.24 -11.01
N ASP A 211 -24.25 -8.75 -10.11
CA ASP A 211 -25.34 -9.55 -9.57
C ASP A 211 -26.29 -9.93 -10.72
N ASN A 212 -26.87 -11.14 -10.65
CA ASN A 212 -27.93 -11.52 -11.56
C ASN A 212 -29.18 -10.69 -11.22
N THR A 213 -29.57 -9.80 -12.13
CA THR A 213 -30.85 -9.06 -12.09
C THR A 213 -32.03 -9.97 -12.41
#